data_AF-A0A495Z3I5-F1
#
_entry.id   AF-A0A495Z3I5-F1
#
_cell.length_a   1.000
_cell.length_b   1.000
_cell.length_c   1.000
_cell.angle_alpha   90.00
_cell.angle_beta   90.00
_cell.angle_gamma   90.00
#
_symmetry.space_group_name_H-M   'P 1'
#
loop_
_entity.id
_entity.type
_entity.pdbx_description
1 polymer ?
#
loop_
_entity_poly.entity_id
_entity_poly.type
_entity_poly.pdbx_seq_one_letter_code
_entity_poly.pdbx_strand_id
1 'polypeptide(L)'
;MVSIALDAQGAPVVRPWHDAAKADFVTLVDSQNIFGTGYNLKAIPYGVMIDEAGRLVKAPFNVNVKNQQHLTILEKWLSDPDYNAILLREIKPSSKTVVKTNAEAAARFQLGLVLLESGKKEEAIAEWRKALALDPQNWIIHKQIWAVEHPDKFYNGAVDYGWQKTQLETEKSQ
;
A
#
# COMPACT_ATOMS: atom_id res chain seq x y z
N MET A 1 5.77 -10.55 13.06
CA MET A 1 5.51 -9.54 12.02
C MET A 1 4.13 -9.75 11.44
N VAL A 2 3.48 -8.70 10.94
CA VAL A 2 2.25 -8.81 10.13
C VAL A 2 2.48 -7.96 8.89
N SER A 3 2.08 -8.47 7.72
CA SER A 3 2.05 -7.70 6.48
C SER A 3 0.60 -7.46 6.06
N ILE A 4 0.37 -6.38 5.31
CA ILE A 4 -0.94 -6.04 4.77
C ILE A 4 -0.77 -5.81 3.28
N ALA A 5 -1.44 -6.62 2.46
CA ALA A 5 -1.49 -6.46 1.02
C ALA A 5 -2.75 -5.65 0.65
N LEU A 6 -2.57 -4.51 -0.01
CA LEU A 6 -3.66 -3.67 -0.48
C LEU A 6 -3.96 -4.05 -1.93
N ASP A 7 -4.94 -4.91 -2.14
CA ASP A 7 -5.36 -5.35 -3.48
C ASP A 7 -6.86 -5.61 -3.54
N ALA A 8 -7.55 -4.88 -4.42
CA ALA A 8 -9.00 -4.94 -4.59
C ALA A 8 -9.50 -6.32 -5.05
N GLN A 9 -8.64 -7.10 -5.71
CA GLN A 9 -8.97 -8.44 -6.21
C GLN A 9 -8.82 -9.52 -5.12
N GLY A 10 -8.36 -9.14 -3.94
CA GLY A 10 -8.41 -9.97 -2.73
C GLY A 10 -7.36 -11.08 -2.66
N ALA A 11 -7.61 -12.06 -1.79
CA ALA A 11 -6.64 -13.10 -1.47
C ALA A 11 -6.12 -13.93 -2.67
N PRO A 12 -6.91 -14.23 -3.73
CA PRO A 12 -6.42 -15.03 -4.85
C PRO A 12 -5.21 -14.44 -5.58
N VAL A 13 -5.11 -13.12 -5.68
CA VAL A 13 -3.96 -12.47 -6.34
C VAL A 13 -2.79 -12.19 -5.40
N VAL A 14 -3.03 -12.22 -4.08
CA VAL A 14 -2.00 -11.99 -3.05
C VAL A 14 -1.32 -13.30 -2.64
N ARG A 15 -2.09 -14.37 -2.45
CA ARG A 15 -1.61 -15.65 -1.90
C ARG A 15 -0.39 -16.22 -2.64
N PRO A 16 -0.32 -16.21 -3.99
CA PRO A 16 0.85 -16.73 -4.70
C PRO A 16 2.17 -16.06 -4.27
N TRP A 17 2.14 -14.78 -3.93
CA TRP A 17 3.32 -14.02 -3.49
C TRP A 17 3.76 -14.39 -2.08
N HIS A 18 2.78 -14.54 -1.17
CA HIS A 18 3.03 -15.00 0.19
C HIS A 18 3.65 -16.39 0.19
N ASP A 19 3.07 -17.31 -0.59
CA ASP A 19 3.52 -18.70 -0.69
C ASP A 19 4.91 -18.79 -1.34
N ALA A 20 5.14 -18.06 -2.43
CA ALA A 20 6.43 -18.02 -3.12
C ALA A 20 7.55 -17.44 -2.23
N ALA A 21 7.24 -16.45 -1.40
CA ALA A 21 8.16 -15.88 -0.43
C ALA A 21 8.44 -16.82 0.76
N LYS A 22 7.65 -17.88 0.94
CA LYS A 22 7.67 -18.77 2.12
C LYS A 22 7.57 -17.95 3.42
N ALA A 23 6.69 -16.95 3.42
CA ALA A 23 6.50 -16.08 4.56
C ALA A 23 6.02 -16.89 5.78
N ASP A 24 6.68 -16.70 6.93
CA ASP A 24 6.34 -17.31 8.21
C ASP A 24 5.42 -16.42 9.07
N PHE A 25 5.10 -15.24 8.57
CA PHE A 25 4.25 -14.23 9.22
C PHE A 25 2.89 -14.12 8.55
N VAL A 26 1.88 -13.63 9.27
CA VAL A 26 0.54 -13.43 8.71
C VAL A 26 0.53 -12.30 7.67
N THR A 27 -0.11 -12.55 6.52
CA THR A 27 -0.48 -11.54 5.53
C THR A 27 -1.98 -11.31 5.57
N LEU A 28 -2.39 -10.12 6.01
CA LEU A 28 -3.76 -9.64 5.88
C LEU A 28 -3.96 -9.09 4.46
N VAL A 29 -5.18 -9.19 3.94
CA VAL A 29 -5.55 -8.62 2.65
C VAL A 29 -6.57 -7.51 2.87
N ASP A 30 -6.20 -6.30 2.51
CA ASP A 30 -7.06 -5.13 2.56
C ASP A 30 -7.69 -4.89 1.17
N SER A 31 -8.69 -5.70 0.84
CA SER A 31 -9.40 -5.59 -0.44
C SER A 31 -10.35 -4.39 -0.50
N GLN A 32 -10.71 -3.81 0.65
CA GLN A 32 -11.61 -2.67 0.75
C GLN A 32 -10.86 -1.35 0.99
N ASN A 33 -9.51 -1.37 0.97
CA ASN A 33 -8.65 -0.22 1.22
C ASN A 33 -8.99 0.53 2.54
N ILE A 34 -9.34 -0.23 3.58
CA ILE A 34 -9.65 0.29 4.92
C ILE A 34 -8.40 0.93 5.52
N PHE A 35 -7.23 0.29 5.39
CA PHE A 35 -5.96 0.84 5.87
C PHE A 35 -5.51 2.04 5.04
N GLY A 36 -5.63 1.95 3.71
CA GLY A 36 -5.25 3.06 2.84
C GLY A 36 -6.04 4.33 3.15
N THR A 37 -7.35 4.19 3.36
CA THR A 37 -8.24 5.30 3.76
C THR A 37 -7.96 5.77 5.19
N GLY A 38 -7.94 4.85 6.16
CA GLY A 38 -7.82 5.18 7.58
C GLY A 38 -6.51 5.86 7.95
N TYR A 39 -5.42 5.51 7.26
CA TYR A 39 -4.10 6.10 7.46
C TYR A 39 -3.70 7.11 6.38
N ASN A 40 -4.62 7.48 5.48
CA ASN A 40 -4.39 8.45 4.41
C ASN A 40 -3.17 8.10 3.54
N LEU A 41 -3.00 6.81 3.23
CA LEU A 41 -1.91 6.33 2.40
C LEU A 41 -2.20 6.66 0.94
N LYS A 42 -1.19 7.20 0.25
CA LYS A 42 -1.25 7.52 -1.19
C LYS A 42 -0.37 6.62 -2.03
N ALA A 43 0.55 5.88 -1.42
CA ALA A 43 1.45 4.97 -2.07
C ALA A 43 1.77 3.82 -1.11
N ILE A 44 2.41 2.78 -1.62
CA ILE A 44 3.00 1.68 -0.84
C ILE A 44 4.36 1.35 -1.45
N PRO A 45 5.31 0.75 -0.71
CA PRO A 45 5.20 0.17 0.64
C PRO A 45 5.40 1.16 1.81
N TYR A 46 4.69 0.92 2.91
CA TYR A 46 4.87 1.59 4.20
C TYR A 46 5.15 0.56 5.30
N GLY A 47 6.01 0.93 6.26
CA GLY A 47 6.29 0.17 7.48
C GLY A 47 5.89 0.97 8.72
N VAL A 48 5.45 0.26 9.75
CA VAL A 48 5.16 0.80 11.09
C VAL A 48 5.77 -0.16 12.10
N MET A 49 6.40 0.37 13.16
CA MET A 49 6.93 -0.46 14.25
C MET A 49 6.13 -0.22 15.52
N ILE A 50 5.56 -1.29 16.04
CA ILE A 50 4.73 -1.32 17.25
C ILE A 50 5.33 -2.37 18.18
N ASP A 51 5.60 -2.00 19.43
CA ASP A 51 6.14 -2.93 20.42
C ASP A 51 5.07 -3.86 21.03
N GLU A 52 5.50 -4.78 21.89
CA GLU A 52 4.66 -5.78 22.54
C GLU A 52 3.60 -5.19 23.47
N ALA A 53 3.79 -3.94 23.90
CA ALA A 53 2.81 -3.20 24.70
C ALA A 53 1.80 -2.43 23.82
N GLY A 54 1.89 -2.56 22.49
CA GLY A 54 1.02 -1.87 21.54
C GLY A 54 1.41 -0.41 21.30
N ARG A 55 2.61 0.03 21.69
CA ARG A 55 3.06 1.41 21.51
C ARG A 55 3.71 1.58 20.15
N LEU A 56 3.38 2.68 19.47
CA LEU A 56 4.07 3.09 18.25
C LEU A 56 5.51 3.53 18.60
N VAL A 57 6.49 2.68 18.30
CA VAL A 57 7.90 2.98 18.56
C VAL A 57 8.58 3.63 17.36
N LYS A 58 8.07 3.43 16.14
CA LYS A 58 8.50 4.19 14.95
C LYS A 58 7.30 4.62 14.13
N ALA A 59 7.23 5.92 13.87
CA ALA A 59 6.23 6.50 12.96
C ALA A 59 6.28 5.86 11.56
N PRO A 60 5.15 5.85 10.81
CA PRO A 60 5.10 5.30 9.46
C PRO A 60 6.24 5.80 8.58
N PHE A 61 6.93 4.89 7.91
CA PHE A 61 8.07 5.19 7.06
C PHE A 61 8.02 4.38 5.77
N ASN A 62 8.64 4.90 4.70
CA ASN A 62 8.79 4.16 3.46
C ASN A 62 9.75 3.01 3.69
N VAL A 63 9.26 1.78 3.66
CA VAL A 63 10.09 0.59 3.88
C VAL A 63 10.61 0.06 2.55
N ASN A 64 11.91 -0.19 2.49
CA ASN A 64 12.55 -0.86 1.37
C ASN A 64 13.46 -1.94 1.93
N VAL A 65 13.05 -3.20 1.80
CA VAL A 65 13.78 -4.35 2.34
C VAL A 65 15.10 -4.63 1.63
N LYS A 66 15.34 -4.01 0.47
CA LYS A 66 16.65 -4.05 -0.21
C LYS A 66 17.62 -2.99 0.31
N ASN A 67 17.15 -2.06 1.14
CA ASN A 67 18.00 -1.03 1.73
C ASN A 67 18.64 -1.55 3.03
N GLN A 68 19.96 -1.65 3.04
CA GLN A 68 20.72 -2.14 4.21
C GLN A 68 20.43 -1.35 5.48
N GLN A 69 20.22 -0.03 5.39
CA GLN A 69 19.91 0.79 6.57
C GLN A 69 18.57 0.41 7.18
N HIS A 70 17.56 0.10 6.35
CA HIS A 70 16.27 -0.36 6.84
C HIS A 70 16.39 -1.72 7.50
N LEU A 71 17.17 -2.65 6.91
CA LEU A 71 17.42 -3.96 7.52
C LEU A 71 18.11 -3.81 8.88
N THR A 72 19.15 -2.99 8.99
CA THR A 72 19.85 -2.76 10.26
C THR A 72 18.93 -2.20 11.35
N ILE A 73 18.00 -1.29 11.01
CA ILE A 73 17.02 -0.78 11.98
C ILE A 73 16.10 -1.91 12.47
N LEU A 74 15.63 -2.76 11.55
CA LEU A 74 14.73 -3.88 11.88
C LEU A 74 15.47 -4.96 12.70
N GLU A 75 16.69 -5.33 12.31
CA GLU A 75 17.53 -6.29 13.03
C GLU A 75 17.83 -5.81 14.45
N LYS A 76 18.20 -4.54 14.60
CA LYS A 76 18.43 -3.95 15.92
C LYS A 76 17.16 -3.97 16.76
N TRP A 77 16.01 -3.66 16.17
CA TRP A 77 14.73 -3.73 16.87
C TRP A 77 14.35 -5.11 17.36
N LEU A 78 14.73 -6.17 16.64
CA LEU A 78 14.45 -7.54 17.03
C LEU A 78 15.46 -8.10 18.05
N SER A 79 16.69 -7.58 18.09
CA SER A 79 17.79 -8.18 18.86
C SER A 79 18.19 -7.40 20.11
N ASP A 80 17.93 -6.08 20.14
CA ASP A 80 18.30 -5.19 21.25
C ASP A 80 17.05 -4.84 22.08
N PRO A 81 16.89 -5.43 23.29
CA PRO A 81 15.71 -5.20 24.12
C PRO A 81 15.58 -3.74 24.60
N ASP A 82 16.68 -2.98 24.61
CA ASP A 82 16.68 -1.58 25.03
C ASP A 82 16.40 -0.61 23.86
N TYR A 83 16.37 -1.10 22.62
CA TYR A 83 16.20 -0.24 21.45
C TYR A 83 14.84 0.45 21.42
N ASN A 84 13.79 -0.19 21.95
CA ASN A 84 12.47 0.43 22.12
C ASN A 84 12.54 1.71 22.97
N ALA A 85 13.37 1.73 24.03
CA ALA A 85 13.52 2.92 24.86
C ALA A 85 14.20 4.07 24.11
N ILE A 86 15.12 3.76 23.19
CA ILE A 86 15.76 4.74 22.31
C ILE A 86 14.73 5.28 21.31
N LEU A 87 14.03 4.40 20.60
CA LEU A 87 13.02 4.76 19.61
C LEU A 87 11.90 5.63 20.20
N LEU A 88 11.42 5.31 21.41
CA LEU A 88 10.40 6.09 22.11
C LEU A 88 10.88 7.50 22.54
N ARG A 89 12.18 7.69 22.77
CA ARG A 89 12.74 9.02 23.05
C ARG A 89 12.93 9.84 21.78
N GLU A 90 13.21 9.18 20.66
CA GLU A 90 13.46 9.81 19.37
C GLU A 90 12.20 10.05 18.54
N ILE A 91 11.10 9.34 18.84
CA ILE A 91 9.85 9.50 18.09
C ILE A 91 9.32 10.93 18.26
N LYS A 92 9.19 11.62 17.13
CA LYS A 92 8.64 12.97 17.07
C LYS A 92 7.23 12.91 16.50
N PRO A 93 6.30 13.75 17.00
CA PRO A 93 5.03 13.97 16.32
C PRO A 93 5.30 14.37 14.86
N SER A 94 4.60 13.76 13.92
CA SER A 94 4.68 14.18 12.52
C SER A 94 4.20 15.63 12.41
N SER A 95 5.09 16.56 12.05
CA SER A 95 4.71 17.94 11.75
C SER A 95 4.14 18.12 10.34
N LYS A 96 4.09 17.04 9.54
CA LYS A 96 3.51 17.11 8.19
C LYS A 96 2.01 17.32 8.31
N THR A 97 1.53 18.40 7.71
CA THR A 97 0.10 18.61 7.46
C THR A 97 -0.44 17.38 6.75
N VAL A 98 -1.36 16.66 7.39
CA VAL A 98 -2.05 15.55 6.76
C VAL A 98 -2.95 16.16 5.68
N VAL A 99 -2.52 16.09 4.43
CA VAL A 99 -3.37 16.43 3.28
C VAL A 99 -4.47 15.38 3.26
N LYS A 100 -5.62 15.73 3.82
CA LYS A 100 -6.76 14.83 3.94
C LYS A 100 -7.18 14.40 2.54
N THR A 101 -7.37 13.09 2.36
CA THR A 101 -7.93 12.54 1.12
C THR A 101 -9.20 13.30 0.76
N ASN A 102 -9.32 13.68 -0.51
CA ASN A 102 -10.56 14.26 -1.03
C ASN A 102 -11.69 13.26 -0.76
N ALA A 103 -12.68 13.67 0.05
CA ALA A 103 -13.75 12.78 0.49
C ALA A 103 -14.55 12.20 -0.69
N GLU A 104 -14.73 12.99 -1.76
CA GLU A 104 -15.36 12.51 -2.98
C GLU A 104 -14.49 11.49 -3.71
N ALA A 105 -13.17 11.72 -3.79
CA ALA A 105 -12.24 10.74 -4.36
C ALA A 105 -12.29 9.40 -3.59
N ALA A 106 -12.28 9.46 -2.26
CA ALA A 106 -12.42 8.27 -1.42
C ALA A 106 -13.75 7.55 -1.67
N ALA A 107 -14.87 8.29 -1.69
CA ALA A 107 -16.20 7.71 -1.92
C ALA A 107 -16.31 7.02 -3.29
N ARG A 108 -15.78 7.65 -4.34
CA ARG A 108 -15.74 7.07 -5.70
C ARG A 108 -14.86 5.82 -5.76
N PHE A 109 -13.72 5.84 -5.08
CA PHE A 109 -12.86 4.67 -4.99
C PHE A 109 -13.56 3.50 -4.30
N GLN A 110 -14.23 3.77 -3.17
CA GLN A 110 -15.04 2.78 -2.45
C GLN A 110 -16.19 2.22 -3.29
N LEU A 111 -16.91 3.08 -4.02
CA LEU A 111 -17.94 2.64 -4.95
C LEU A 111 -17.37 1.69 -6.01
N GLY A 112 -16.21 2.01 -6.58
CA GLY A 112 -15.55 1.13 -7.54
C GLY A 112 -15.11 -0.21 -6.94
N LEU A 113 -14.72 -0.27 -5.66
CA LEU A 113 -14.42 -1.54 -4.98
C LEU A 113 -15.67 -2.43 -4.89
N VAL A 114 -16.81 -1.87 -4.49
CA VAL A 114 -18.10 -2.58 -4.43
C VAL A 114 -18.55 -3.06 -5.81
N LEU A 115 -18.37 -2.22 -6.84
CA LEU A 115 -18.68 -2.58 -8.23
C LEU A 115 -17.80 -3.73 -8.72
N LEU A 116 -16.51 -3.70 -8.42
CA LEU A 116 -15.57 -4.76 -8.78
C LEU A 116 -15.93 -6.08 -8.10
N GLU A 117 -16.26 -6.05 -6.81
CA GLU A 117 -16.75 -7.22 -6.06
C GLU A 117 -18.04 -7.79 -6.67
N SER A 118 -18.88 -6.93 -7.23
CA SER A 118 -20.10 -7.31 -7.96
C SER A 118 -19.85 -7.76 -9.42
N GLY A 119 -18.59 -7.89 -9.85
CA GLY A 119 -18.20 -8.31 -11.20
C GLY A 119 -18.32 -7.21 -12.27
N LYS A 120 -18.65 -5.97 -11.89
CA LYS A 120 -18.85 -4.82 -12.78
C LYS A 120 -17.54 -4.07 -13.01
N LYS A 121 -16.58 -4.74 -13.63
CA LYS A 121 -15.20 -4.29 -13.79
C LYS A 121 -15.09 -2.92 -14.48
N GLU A 122 -15.82 -2.72 -15.57
CA GLU A 122 -15.77 -1.50 -16.37
C GLU A 122 -16.35 -0.30 -15.61
N GLU A 123 -17.46 -0.52 -14.87
CA GLU A 123 -18.07 0.49 -14.01
C GLU A 123 -17.12 0.87 -12.85
N ALA A 124 -16.43 -0.13 -12.28
CA ALA A 124 -15.44 0.09 -11.22
C ALA A 124 -14.28 0.98 -11.70
N ILE A 125 -13.68 0.64 -12.85
CA ILE A 125 -12.59 1.42 -13.44
C ILE A 125 -13.07 2.85 -13.75
N ALA A 126 -14.29 3.02 -14.25
CA ALA A 126 -14.83 4.34 -14.55
C ALA A 126 -14.92 5.23 -13.29
N GLU A 127 -15.38 4.69 -12.15
CA GLU A 127 -15.40 5.43 -10.89
C GLU A 127 -13.99 5.68 -10.33
N TRP A 128 -13.08 4.72 -10.47
CA TRP A 128 -11.68 4.90 -10.05
C TRP A 128 -10.95 5.96 -10.86
N ARG A 129 -11.21 6.08 -12.17
CA ARG A 129 -10.66 7.17 -12.99
C ARG A 129 -11.17 8.54 -12.54
N LYS A 130 -12.45 8.65 -12.16
CA LYS A 130 -12.99 9.88 -11.55
C LYS A 130 -12.36 10.17 -10.19
N ALA A 131 -12.15 9.14 -9.37
CA ALA A 131 -11.46 9.28 -8.08
C ALA A 131 -10.01 9.76 -8.25
N LEU A 132 -9.29 9.20 -9.21
CA LEU A 132 -7.92 9.59 -9.54
C LEU A 132 -7.86 11.03 -10.08
N ALA A 133 -8.84 11.47 -10.88
CA ALA A 133 -8.88 12.86 -11.35
C ALA A 133 -9.01 13.87 -10.20
N LEU A 134 -9.71 13.49 -9.12
CA LEU A 134 -9.86 14.30 -7.90
C LEU A 134 -8.66 14.21 -6.95
N ASP A 135 -7.85 13.15 -7.08
CA ASP A 135 -6.68 12.89 -6.26
C ASP A 135 -5.54 12.26 -7.08
N PRO A 136 -4.90 13.05 -7.98
CA PRO A 136 -3.97 12.51 -8.98
C PRO A 136 -2.68 11.93 -8.40
N GLN A 137 -2.38 12.23 -7.13
CA GLN A 137 -1.19 11.73 -6.44
C GLN A 137 -1.44 10.41 -5.70
N ASN A 138 -2.65 9.86 -5.80
CA ASN A 138 -3.02 8.60 -5.16
C ASN A 138 -2.63 7.40 -6.02
N TRP A 139 -1.39 6.97 -5.85
CA TRP A 139 -0.82 5.79 -6.49
C TRP A 139 -1.50 4.48 -6.12
N ILE A 140 -2.25 4.42 -5.01
CA ILE A 140 -3.07 3.24 -4.72
C ILE A 140 -4.14 3.12 -5.79
N ILE A 141 -4.95 4.17 -6.01
CA ILE A 141 -6.01 4.16 -7.02
C ILE A 141 -5.44 3.90 -8.41
N HIS A 142 -4.37 4.62 -8.77
CA HIS A 142 -3.72 4.50 -10.07
C HIS A 142 -3.26 3.06 -10.36
N LYS A 143 -2.59 2.41 -9.39
CA LYS A 143 -2.14 1.02 -9.55
C LYS A 143 -3.27 0.01 -9.52
N GLN A 144 -4.35 0.25 -8.78
CA GLN A 144 -5.51 -0.66 -8.82
C GLN A 144 -6.17 -0.67 -10.20
N ILE A 145 -6.30 0.49 -10.85
CA ILE A 145 -6.79 0.57 -12.24
C ILE A 145 -5.92 -0.30 -13.15
N TRP A 146 -4.61 -0.08 -13.12
CA TRP A 146 -3.67 -0.84 -13.95
C TRP A 146 -3.66 -2.34 -13.64
N ALA A 147 -3.73 -2.73 -12.38
CA ALA A 147 -3.73 -4.14 -11.99
C ALA A 147 -4.99 -4.87 -12.43
N VAL A 148 -6.12 -4.17 -12.47
CA VAL A 148 -7.39 -4.70 -12.97
C VAL A 148 -7.42 -4.72 -14.51
N GLU A 149 -6.90 -3.71 -15.19
CA GLU A 149 -6.84 -3.66 -16.67
C GLU A 149 -5.78 -4.60 -17.27
N HIS A 150 -4.64 -4.72 -16.61
CA HIS A 150 -3.45 -5.45 -17.08
C HIS A 150 -2.93 -6.42 -16.00
N PRO A 151 -3.70 -7.46 -15.62
CA PRO A 151 -3.33 -8.36 -14.54
C PRO A 151 -2.00 -9.10 -14.79
N ASP A 152 -1.65 -9.32 -16.06
CA ASP A 152 -0.37 -9.92 -16.47
C ASP A 152 0.85 -9.09 -16.03
N LYS A 153 0.69 -7.77 -15.88
CA LYS A 153 1.76 -6.85 -15.46
C LYS A 153 1.98 -6.79 -13.96
N PHE A 154 1.06 -7.35 -13.17
CA PHE A 154 1.09 -7.29 -11.72
C PHE A 154 1.18 -8.67 -11.06
N TYR A 155 0.61 -9.71 -11.68
CA TYR A 155 0.45 -11.01 -11.03
C TYR A 155 1.20 -12.16 -11.73
N ASN A 156 1.63 -11.99 -12.99
CA ASN A 156 2.39 -13.02 -13.71
C ASN A 156 3.90 -12.86 -13.48
N GLY A 157 4.34 -13.10 -12.25
CA GLY A 157 5.73 -12.85 -11.84
C GLY A 157 5.95 -11.41 -11.43
N ALA A 158 7.22 -10.96 -11.37
CA ALA A 158 7.57 -9.64 -10.83
C ALA A 158 6.78 -8.51 -11.50
N VAL A 159 6.29 -7.56 -10.69
CA VAL A 159 5.60 -6.36 -11.16
C VAL A 159 6.43 -5.68 -12.26
N ASP A 160 5.80 -5.46 -13.42
CA ASP A 160 6.46 -4.92 -14.60
C ASP A 160 6.62 -3.40 -14.49
N TYR A 161 7.64 -2.97 -13.74
CA TYR A 161 7.96 -1.54 -13.57
C TYR A 161 8.40 -0.86 -14.87
N GLY A 162 8.91 -1.62 -15.85
CA GLY A 162 9.25 -1.10 -17.17
C GLY A 162 7.99 -0.65 -17.91
N TRP A 163 6.97 -1.52 -17.94
CA TRP A 163 5.65 -1.21 -18.48
C TRP A 163 5.00 -0.03 -17.75
N GLN A 164 5.04 0.02 -16.41
CA GLN A 164 4.49 1.15 -15.65
C GLN A 164 5.14 2.48 -16.05
N LYS A 165 6.45 2.50 -16.30
CA LYS A 165 7.15 3.70 -16.74
C LYS A 165 6.68 4.17 -18.11
N THR A 166 6.56 3.25 -19.07
CA THR A 166 6.05 3.55 -20.42
C THR A 166 4.60 4.05 -20.38
N GLN A 167 3.77 3.46 -19.51
CA GLN A 167 2.39 3.88 -19.34
C GLN A 167 2.29 5.32 -18.81
N LEU A 168 3.14 5.69 -17.84
CA LEU A 168 3.20 7.07 -17.33
C LEU A 168 3.68 8.08 -18.37
N GLU A 169 4.63 7.69 -19.22
CA GLU A 169 5.10 8.54 -20.32
C GLU A 169 3.96 8.78 -21.32
N THR A 170 3.18 7.74 -21.61
CA THR A 170 2.00 7.82 -22.49
C THR A 170 0.92 8.74 -21.89
N GLU A 171 0.57 8.55 -20.61
CA GLU A 171 -0.43 9.36 -19.89
C GLU A 171 -0.03 10.84 -19.79
N LYS A 172 1.27 11.15 -19.74
CA LYS A 172 1.77 12.54 -19.75
C LYS A 172 1.78 13.20 -21.13
N SER A 173 1.73 12.39 -22.19
CA SER A 173 1.80 12.85 -23.58
C SER A 173 0.42 13.10 -24.21
N GLN A 174 -0.65 12.76 -23.50
CA GLN A 174 -2.05 12.97 -23.87
C GLN A 174 -2.62 14.21 -23.18
#